data_AF-A0AAF0FTT6-F1
#
_entry.id   AF-A0AAF0FTT6-F1
#
_cell.length_a   1.000
_cell.length_b   1.000
_cell.length_c   1.000
_cell.angle_alpha   90.00
_cell.angle_beta   90.00
_cell.angle_gamma   90.00
#
_symmetry.space_group_name_H-M   'P 1'
#
loop_
_entity.id
_entity.type
_entity.pdbx_description
1 polymer ?
#
loop_
_entity_poly.entity_id
_entity_poly.type
_entity_poly.pdbx_seq_one_letter_code
_entity_poly.pdbx_strand_id
1 'polypeptide(L)'
;MKKIIFGLGLFVLLLSVLSSGCTSQNEVITDEVISVPDNDQHLYLLSAGTYKITLTSDTDIDVLFDTVADYDQKGKKTFDKVVTLTEDTTMTVKNWALIGLGSDANVQVKIIKNPVV
;
A
#
# COMPACT_ATOMS: atom_id res chain seq x y z
N MET A 1 61.05 -44.82 -20.44
CA MET A 1 60.61 -43.59 -21.13
C MET A 1 59.57 -42.92 -20.23
N LYS A 2 59.96 -41.86 -19.51
CA LYS A 2 59.68 -40.43 -19.76
C LYS A 2 58.35 -39.98 -19.11
N LYS A 3 58.49 -39.11 -18.10
CA LYS A 3 57.46 -38.49 -17.24
C LYS A 3 56.49 -37.62 -18.05
N ILE A 4 55.28 -37.35 -17.53
CA ILE A 4 54.64 -36.02 -17.51
C ILE A 4 53.58 -35.97 -16.38
N ILE A 5 53.70 -34.94 -15.54
CA ILE A 5 52.72 -34.44 -14.56
C ILE A 5 52.06 -33.21 -15.22
N PHE A 6 50.73 -33.12 -15.21
CA PHE A 6 49.90 -31.93 -15.46
C PHE A 6 48.50 -32.30 -14.91
N GLY A 7 47.79 -31.54 -14.11
CA GLY A 7 47.97 -30.21 -13.55
C GLY A 7 46.65 -29.87 -12.87
N LEU A 8 46.74 -29.38 -11.64
CA LEU A 8 46.00 -28.24 -11.09
C LEU A 8 44.57 -27.99 -11.61
N GLY A 9 43.58 -28.17 -10.74
CA GLY A 9 42.20 -27.76 -11.02
C GLY A 9 41.28 -27.86 -9.81
N LEU A 10 41.67 -27.22 -8.71
CA LEU A 10 40.79 -26.93 -7.58
C LEU A 10 39.65 -26.04 -8.07
N PHE A 11 38.53 -26.64 -8.46
CA PHE A 11 37.33 -25.93 -8.88
C PHE A 11 36.48 -25.60 -7.64
N VAL A 12 36.96 -24.62 -6.88
CA VAL A 12 36.15 -23.93 -5.86
C VAL A 12 35.26 -22.95 -6.63
N LEU A 13 34.06 -23.41 -7.01
CA LEU A 13 32.99 -22.47 -7.34
C LEU A 13 32.28 -22.07 -6.05
N LEU A 14 32.77 -20.94 -5.53
CA LEU A 14 31.97 -19.95 -4.86
C LEU A 14 30.76 -19.60 -5.75
N LEU A 15 29.62 -20.28 -5.58
CA LEU A 15 28.34 -19.66 -5.86
C LEU A 15 27.81 -19.07 -4.57
N SER A 16 28.12 -17.79 -4.42
CA SER A 16 27.31 -16.77 -3.78
C SER A 16 25.91 -17.26 -3.41
N VAL A 17 25.68 -17.47 -2.11
CA VAL A 17 24.34 -17.39 -1.55
C VAL A 17 23.84 -16.02 -1.95
N LEU A 18 22.93 -15.99 -2.92
CA LEU A 18 22.15 -14.83 -3.28
C LEU A 18 21.50 -14.36 -1.99
N SER A 19 22.10 -13.37 -1.34
CA SER A 19 21.36 -12.43 -0.54
C SER A 19 20.46 -11.71 -1.53
N SER A 20 19.36 -12.36 -1.91
CA SER A 20 18.19 -11.71 -2.48
C SER A 20 17.74 -10.74 -1.40
N GLY A 21 18.37 -9.56 -1.39
CA GLY A 21 17.80 -8.40 -0.76
C GLY A 21 16.41 -8.31 -1.37
N CYS A 22 15.41 -8.66 -0.56
CA CYS A 22 14.03 -8.46 -0.89
C CYS A 22 13.86 -6.95 -1.06
N THR A 23 14.11 -6.43 -2.26
CA THR A 23 13.53 -5.18 -2.68
C THR A 23 12.04 -5.44 -2.64
N SER A 24 11.36 -4.87 -1.65
CA SER A 24 9.91 -4.87 -1.59
C SER A 24 9.40 -4.27 -2.90
N GLN A 25 8.87 -5.12 -3.76
CA GLN A 25 8.37 -4.69 -5.06
C GLN A 25 7.10 -3.86 -4.84
N ASN A 26 6.90 -2.92 -5.77
CA ASN A 26 5.71 -2.09 -5.80
C ASN A 26 4.48 -3.00 -6.01
N GLU A 27 3.50 -2.92 -5.11
CA GLU A 27 2.33 -3.80 -5.10
C GLU A 27 1.05 -2.97 -5.12
N VAL A 28 0.23 -3.12 -6.17
CA VAL A 28 -1.10 -2.50 -6.22
C VAL A 28 -2.05 -3.35 -5.40
N ILE A 29 -2.50 -2.81 -4.26
CA ILE A 29 -3.44 -3.48 -3.35
C ILE A 29 -4.87 -3.32 -3.85
N THR A 30 -5.24 -2.11 -4.29
CA THR A 30 -6.52 -1.83 -4.94
C THR A 30 -6.38 -0.71 -5.97
N ASP A 31 -7.22 -0.78 -7.00
CA ASP A 31 -7.43 0.24 -8.02
C ASP A 31 -8.86 0.09 -8.55
N GLU A 32 -9.81 0.73 -7.88
CA GLU A 32 -11.24 0.50 -8.07
C GLU A 32 -12.08 1.77 -7.86
N VAL A 33 -13.32 1.73 -8.32
CA VAL A 33 -14.35 2.71 -7.97
C VAL A 33 -15.34 2.04 -7.04
N ILE A 34 -15.51 2.58 -5.84
CA ILE A 34 -16.52 2.15 -4.89
C ILE A 34 -17.63 3.18 -4.77
N SER A 35 -18.83 2.71 -4.41
CA SER A 35 -19.92 3.56 -3.95
C SER A 35 -20.04 3.40 -2.44
N VAL A 36 -19.96 4.51 -1.70
CA VAL A 36 -20.13 4.56 -0.25
C VAL A 36 -21.46 5.25 0.06
N PRO A 37 -22.49 4.50 0.49
CA PRO A 37 -23.79 5.08 0.79
C PRO A 37 -23.74 6.19 1.84
N ASP A 38 -24.74 7.06 1.86
CA ASP A 38 -24.82 8.12 2.86
C ASP A 38 -24.84 7.55 4.29
N ASN A 39 -23.98 8.11 5.16
CA ASN A 39 -23.69 7.68 6.53
C ASN A 39 -23.14 6.26 6.67
N ASP A 40 -22.60 5.71 5.59
CA ASP A 40 -21.91 4.43 5.59
C ASP A 40 -20.40 4.59 5.44
N GLN A 41 -19.69 3.46 5.51
CA GLN A 41 -18.23 3.41 5.44
C GLN A 41 -17.73 2.16 4.70
N HIS A 42 -16.55 2.31 4.11
CA HIS A 42 -15.79 1.22 3.52
C HIS A 42 -14.44 1.05 4.25
N LEU A 43 -14.02 -0.18 4.47
CA LEU A 43 -12.85 -0.52 5.29
C LEU A 43 -11.78 -1.21 4.46
N TYR A 44 -10.53 -0.77 4.62
CA TYR A 44 -9.35 -1.43 4.07
C TYR A 44 -8.44 -1.89 5.20
N LEU A 45 -8.20 -3.20 5.28
CA LEU A 45 -7.22 -3.77 6.20
C LEU A 45 -5.83 -3.65 5.56
N LEU A 46 -4.97 -2.84 6.17
CA LEU A 46 -3.62 -2.60 5.67
C LEU A 46 -2.63 -3.12 6.70
N SER A 47 -1.72 -4.00 6.26
CA SER A 47 -0.64 -4.44 7.15
C SER A 47 0.37 -3.31 7.38
N ALA A 48 1.28 -3.48 8.34
CA ALA A 48 2.46 -2.62 8.44
C ALA A 48 3.19 -2.46 7.08
N GLY A 49 3.69 -1.26 6.81
CA GLY A 49 4.34 -0.91 5.54
C GLY A 49 4.14 0.55 5.11
N THR A 50 4.75 0.92 3.99
CA THR A 50 4.59 2.25 3.38
C THR A 50 3.67 2.16 2.17
N TYR A 51 2.71 3.08 2.07
CA TYR A 51 1.67 3.10 1.05
C TYR A 51 1.58 4.46 0.38
N LYS A 52 1.34 4.50 -0.93
CA LYS A 52 0.79 5.65 -1.64
C LYS A 52 -0.71 5.40 -1.78
N ILE A 53 -1.49 6.27 -1.16
CA ILE A 53 -2.95 6.16 -1.09
C ILE A 53 -3.51 7.39 -1.78
N THR A 54 -4.30 7.16 -2.82
CA THR A 54 -4.96 8.20 -3.60
C THR A 54 -6.46 7.90 -3.67
N LEU A 55 -7.28 8.78 -3.11
CA LEU A 55 -8.73 8.73 -3.18
C LEU A 55 -9.23 10.01 -3.83
N THR A 56 -10.18 9.87 -4.77
CA THR A 56 -10.90 10.99 -5.37
C THR A 56 -12.38 10.68 -5.36
N SER A 57 -13.16 11.54 -4.72
CA SER A 57 -14.60 11.41 -4.53
C SER A 57 -15.34 12.57 -5.20
N ASP A 58 -16.57 12.31 -5.65
CA ASP A 58 -17.51 13.33 -6.13
C ASP A 58 -18.08 14.21 -5.00
N THR A 59 -18.09 13.69 -3.77
CA THR A 59 -18.56 14.33 -2.54
C THR A 59 -17.47 14.36 -1.46
N ASP A 60 -17.70 15.10 -0.38
CA ASP A 60 -16.75 15.18 0.74
C ASP A 60 -16.79 13.87 1.54
N ILE A 61 -15.62 13.27 1.75
CA ILE A 61 -15.46 12.04 2.54
C ILE A 61 -14.49 12.27 3.70
N ASP A 62 -14.58 11.40 4.70
CA ASP A 62 -13.58 11.25 5.75
C ASP A 62 -12.70 10.04 5.45
N VAL A 63 -11.39 10.17 5.68
CA VAL A 63 -10.40 9.10 5.64
C VAL A 63 -9.76 9.03 7.01
N LEU A 64 -9.93 7.90 7.71
CA LEU A 64 -9.52 7.72 9.10
C LEU A 64 -8.65 6.46 9.24
N PHE A 65 -7.67 6.49 10.14
CA PHE A 65 -6.80 5.37 10.45
C PHE A 65 -6.86 5.03 11.95
N ASP A 66 -7.09 3.77 12.28
CA ASP A 66 -7.28 3.34 13.68
C ASP A 66 -6.01 3.52 14.55
N THR A 67 -4.82 3.35 13.96
CA THR A 67 -3.54 3.34 14.70
C THR A 67 -2.65 4.56 14.45
N VAL A 68 -2.99 5.42 13.47
CA VAL A 68 -2.18 6.59 13.08
C VAL A 68 -3.05 7.76 12.63
N ALA A 69 -3.65 8.43 13.61
CA ALA A 69 -4.56 9.56 13.39
C ALA A 69 -3.93 10.79 12.72
N ASP A 70 -2.60 10.90 12.66
CA ASP A 70 -1.89 12.00 11.98
C ASP A 70 -2.19 12.06 10.47
N TYR A 71 -2.64 10.94 9.90
CA TYR A 71 -3.07 10.87 8.52
C TYR A 71 -4.55 11.19 8.31
N ASP A 72 -5.36 11.24 9.37
CA ASP A 72 -6.80 11.46 9.27
C ASP A 72 -7.12 12.76 8.53
N GLN A 73 -8.07 12.68 7.61
CA GLN A 73 -8.63 13.85 6.93
C GLN A 73 -10.15 13.74 6.92
N LYS A 74 -10.81 14.86 7.23
CA LYS A 74 -12.26 14.93 7.28
C LYS A 74 -12.79 15.98 6.31
N GLY A 75 -13.93 15.68 5.70
CA GLY A 75 -14.63 16.55 4.77
C GLY A 75 -13.77 16.95 3.57
N LYS A 76 -13.15 15.97 2.89
CA LYS A 76 -12.30 16.19 1.71
C LYS A 76 -12.76 15.35 0.53
N LYS A 77 -12.74 15.93 -0.66
CA LYS A 77 -12.95 15.19 -1.92
C LYS A 77 -11.74 14.41 -2.38
N THR A 78 -10.55 14.78 -1.90
CA THR A 78 -9.29 14.18 -2.34
C THR A 78 -8.43 13.88 -1.13
N PHE A 79 -7.90 12.66 -1.10
CA PHE A 79 -6.84 12.25 -0.20
C PHE A 79 -5.69 11.75 -1.08
N ASP A 80 -4.53 12.38 -1.01
CA ASP A 80 -3.36 11.90 -1.74
C ASP A 80 -2.11 12.01 -0.87
N LYS A 81 -1.71 10.89 -0.26
CA LYS A 81 -0.60 10.86 0.70
C LYS A 81 0.23 9.59 0.60
N VAL A 82 1.50 9.73 0.99
CA VAL A 82 2.33 8.60 1.38
C VAL A 82 2.17 8.40 2.89
N VAL A 83 1.76 7.20 3.28
CA VAL A 83 1.44 6.80 4.64
C VAL A 83 2.39 5.69 5.06
N THR A 84 3.02 5.79 6.23
CA THR A 84 3.85 4.73 6.79
C THR A 84 3.20 4.18 8.05
N LEU A 85 2.87 2.89 8.02
CA LEU A 85 2.23 2.16 9.10
C LEU A 85 3.26 1.28 9.80
N THR A 86 3.40 1.43 11.12
CA THR A 86 4.31 0.61 11.94
C THR A 86 3.69 -0.70 12.42
N GLU A 87 2.37 -0.81 12.33
CA GLU A 87 1.56 -1.98 12.70
C GLU A 87 0.37 -2.09 11.75
N ASP A 88 -0.34 -3.22 11.82
CA ASP A 88 -1.55 -3.43 11.03
C ASP A 88 -2.64 -2.44 11.45
N THR A 89 -3.38 -1.90 10.48
CA THR A 89 -4.39 -0.87 10.72
C THR A 89 -5.61 -1.07 9.83
N THR A 90 -6.73 -0.48 10.23
CA THR A 90 -7.88 -0.28 9.35
C THR A 90 -7.86 1.16 8.85
N MET A 91 -7.87 1.33 7.52
CA MET A 91 -8.23 2.60 6.91
C MET A 91 -9.73 2.60 6.63
N THR A 92 -10.43 3.60 7.15
CA THR A 92 -11.87 3.81 6.97
C THR A 92 -12.10 4.96 6.00
N VAL A 93 -12.87 4.71 4.94
CA VAL A 93 -13.40 5.72 4.02
C VAL A 93 -14.88 5.90 4.34
N LYS A 94 -15.28 7.08 4.80
CA LYS A 94 -16.63 7.34 5.30
C LYS A 94 -17.30 8.46 4.53
N ASN A 95 -18.54 8.23 4.12
CA ASN A 95 -19.41 9.26 3.57
C ASN A 95 -20.30 9.79 4.69
N TRP A 96 -20.03 11.00 5.18
CA TRP A 96 -20.80 11.59 6.29
C TRP A 96 -21.60 12.79 5.81
N ALA A 97 -22.92 12.65 5.71
CA ALA A 97 -23.82 13.80 5.59
C ALA A 97 -24.41 14.18 6.95
N LEU A 98 -24.44 15.48 7.24
CA LEU A 98 -24.86 16.04 8.52
C LEU A 98 -26.30 15.65 8.96
N ILE A 99 -27.14 15.16 8.03
CA ILE A 99 -28.58 14.92 8.25
C ILE A 99 -29.16 13.69 7.53
N GLY A 100 -28.34 12.76 7.00
CA GLY A 100 -28.90 11.58 6.33
C GLY A 100 -29.65 11.84 5.02
N LEU A 101 -29.39 13.00 4.40
CA LEU A 101 -29.95 13.41 3.11
C LEU A 101 -28.83 13.61 2.07
N GLY A 102 -27.64 13.03 2.31
CA GLY A 102 -26.54 13.05 1.37
C GLY A 102 -26.79 12.10 0.19
N SER A 103 -26.04 12.28 -0.89
CA SER A 103 -25.95 11.27 -1.93
C SER A 103 -24.88 10.23 -1.58
N ASP A 104 -24.96 9.06 -2.21
CA ASP A 104 -23.86 8.12 -2.22
C ASP A 104 -22.59 8.81 -2.76
N ALA A 105 -21.44 8.47 -2.19
CA ALA A 105 -20.14 8.94 -2.64
C ALA A 105 -19.56 7.95 -3.64
N ASN A 106 -19.19 8.41 -4.83
CA ASN A 106 -18.45 7.60 -5.80
C ASN A 106 -16.97 7.92 -5.65
N VAL A 107 -16.20 6.96 -5.10
CA VAL A 107 -14.81 7.15 -4.74
C VAL A 107 -13.93 6.28 -5.63
N GLN A 108 -13.08 6.90 -6.45
CA GLN A 108 -11.94 6.22 -7.05
C GLN A 108 -10.87 6.02 -5.97
N VAL A 109 -10.51 4.77 -5.71
CA VAL A 109 -9.52 4.38 -4.70
C VAL A 109 -8.35 3.72 -5.41
N LYS A 110 -7.13 4.17 -5.06
CA LYS A 110 -5.88 3.52 -5.46
C LYS A 110 -4.95 3.41 -4.27
N ILE A 111 -4.59 2.19 -3.91
CA ILE A 111 -3.67 1.90 -2.79
C ILE A 111 -2.52 1.10 -3.34
N ILE A 112 -1.32 1.63 -3.16
CA ILE A 112 -0.08 1.04 -3.64
C ILE A 112 0.86 0.86 -2.46
N LYS A 113 1.29 -0.36 -2.19
CA LYS A 113 2.26 -0.70 -1.16
C LYS A 113 3.68 -0.69 -1.73
N ASN A 114 4.63 -0.20 -0.92
CA ASN A 114 6.02 0.03 -1.31
C ASN A 114 6.14 0.87 -2.60
N PRO A 115 5.49 2.04 -2.67
CA PRO A 115 5.53 2.87 -3.86
C PRO A 115 6.98 3.27 -4.18
N VAL A 116 7.36 3.17 -5.44
CA VAL A 116 8.61 3.79 -5.93
C VAL A 116 8.31 5.28 -6.09
N VAL A 117 8.95 6.10 -5.25
CA VAL A 117 8.79 7.58 -5.23
C VAL A 117 9.86 8.23 -6.09
#